data_AF-A0A966SYX1-F1
#
_entry.id   AF-A0A966SYX1-F1
#
_cell.length_a   1.000
_cell.length_b   1.000
_cell.length_c   1.000
_cell.angle_alpha   90.00
_cell.angle_beta   90.00
_cell.angle_gamma   90.00
#
_symmetry.space_group_name_H-M   'P 1'
#
loop_
_entity.id
_entity.type
_entity.pdbx_description
1 polymer ?
#
loop_
_entity_poly.entity_id
_entity_poly.type
_entity_poly.pdbx_seq_one_letter_code
_entity_poly.pdbx_strand_id
1 'polypeptide(L)'
;EENAKAQLSTRRTGLGTMGLADALIKMQLPYGSPECLATVERIYATIRDHAYDASADLSAEKGPFPMFDREKYLQGRFIQRLPKEIQARVAEHGIRNAVLLTQAPTGTTSLLSGVSSGIEPVYDFAMRRRDRTGEHIIYHPLLQAWRDANPLAAYAEKPGWFVSANDLTPEEHVRVQATVQAYTDSSISKTVNAPNDHTVDQVETLYMMAYDLGCKGVTYFRDGCREGVLSHIDPPGAPEKPATPAPSGVRAETEAVQLGLGIPDHASSHLHPRPRAAEGVTYRMPTPLGTMFTTITRNPGGQPFEVFMQVGKAGSDTASVTEALGRLISLILRLPSALPPADRLQEVVD
;
A
#
# COMPACT_ATOMS: atom_id res chain seq x y z
N GLU A 1 -21.02 6.45 20.34
CA GLU A 1 -22.06 5.39 20.40
C GLU A 1 -22.60 4.99 19.02
N GLU A 2 -22.92 5.94 18.15
CA GLU A 2 -23.46 5.65 16.80
C GLU A 2 -22.55 4.76 15.94
N ASN A 3 -21.24 5.04 15.89
CA ASN A 3 -20.27 4.21 15.16
C ASN A 3 -20.23 2.76 15.66
N ALA A 4 -20.28 2.57 16.99
CA ALA A 4 -20.29 1.24 17.59
C ALA A 4 -21.57 0.49 17.22
N LYS A 5 -22.73 1.17 17.28
CA LYS A 5 -24.02 0.62 16.82
C LYS A 5 -23.96 0.23 15.35
N ALA A 6 -23.47 1.10 14.48
CA ALA A 6 -23.35 0.85 13.04
C ALA A 6 -22.44 -0.36 12.77
N GLN A 7 -21.27 -0.41 13.40
CA GLN A 7 -20.30 -1.48 13.18
C GLN A 7 -20.77 -2.83 13.73
N LEU A 8 -21.37 -2.86 14.93
CA LEU A 8 -21.87 -4.11 15.51
C LEU A 8 -23.10 -4.66 14.77
N SER A 9 -23.92 -3.79 14.19
CA SER A 9 -25.15 -4.16 13.48
C SER A 9 -24.92 -4.62 12.03
N THR A 10 -23.90 -4.09 11.35
CA THR A 10 -23.59 -4.43 9.94
C THR A 10 -22.32 -5.28 9.79
N ARG A 11 -21.40 -5.19 10.74
CA ARG A 11 -20.12 -5.91 10.74
C ARG A 11 -19.34 -5.72 9.43
N ARG A 12 -19.32 -4.50 8.89
CA ARG A 12 -18.60 -4.23 7.64
C ARG A 12 -17.10 -4.44 7.83
N THR A 13 -16.49 -5.10 6.85
CA THR A 13 -15.04 -5.25 6.71
C THR A 13 -14.63 -4.77 5.32
N GLY A 14 -13.33 -4.66 5.08
CA GLY A 14 -12.78 -4.19 3.81
C GLY A 14 -11.45 -4.86 3.53
N LEU A 15 -11.50 -6.11 3.11
CA LEU A 15 -10.32 -6.84 2.65
C LEU A 15 -9.94 -6.30 1.27
N GLY A 16 -8.71 -5.80 1.17
CA GLY A 16 -8.10 -5.33 -0.06
C GLY A 16 -6.79 -6.07 -0.32
N THR A 17 -6.13 -5.67 -1.40
CA THR A 17 -4.81 -6.20 -1.76
C THR A 17 -3.80 -5.06 -1.91
N MET A 18 -2.52 -5.41 -1.96
CA MET A 18 -1.43 -4.56 -2.43
C MET A 18 -0.46 -5.43 -3.21
N GLY A 19 0.39 -4.83 -4.04
CA GLY A 19 1.41 -5.55 -4.81
C GLY A 19 0.88 -6.24 -6.07
N LEU A 20 -0.26 -5.81 -6.63
CA LEU A 20 -0.82 -6.44 -7.84
C LEU A 20 0.14 -6.33 -9.02
N ALA A 21 0.73 -5.15 -9.27
CA ALA A 21 1.65 -4.96 -10.39
C ALA A 21 2.93 -5.78 -10.21
N ASP A 22 3.46 -5.87 -8.98
CA ASP A 22 4.62 -6.70 -8.65
C ASP A 22 4.37 -8.18 -8.90
N ALA A 23 3.18 -8.67 -8.51
CA ALA A 23 2.78 -10.03 -8.78
C ALA A 23 2.75 -10.30 -10.30
N LEU A 24 2.15 -9.39 -11.07
CA LEU A 24 2.08 -9.49 -12.54
C LEU A 24 3.46 -9.47 -13.20
N ILE A 25 4.37 -8.60 -12.75
CA ILE A 25 5.77 -8.57 -13.21
C ILE A 25 6.45 -9.90 -12.93
N LYS A 26 6.27 -10.47 -11.73
CA LYS A 26 6.83 -11.79 -11.39
C LYS A 26 6.22 -12.93 -12.22
N MET A 27 4.97 -12.79 -12.64
CA MET A 27 4.31 -13.70 -13.57
C MET A 27 4.64 -13.41 -15.04
N GLN A 28 5.48 -12.40 -15.33
CA GLN A 28 5.85 -11.96 -16.67
C GLN A 28 4.64 -11.53 -17.51
N LEU A 29 3.62 -10.96 -16.86
CA LEU A 29 2.40 -10.48 -17.48
C LEU A 29 2.42 -8.94 -17.54
N PRO A 30 2.35 -8.34 -18.73
CA PRO A 30 2.22 -6.89 -18.86
C PRO A 30 0.90 -6.42 -18.24
N TYR A 31 0.96 -5.47 -17.31
CA TYR A 31 -0.23 -4.89 -16.70
C TYR A 31 -1.14 -4.32 -17.80
N GLY A 32 -2.46 -4.53 -17.70
CA GLY A 32 -3.44 -4.04 -18.69
C GLY A 32 -3.61 -4.93 -19.93
N SER A 33 -2.71 -5.89 -20.18
CA SER A 33 -2.86 -6.85 -21.29
C SER A 33 -4.06 -7.80 -21.11
N PRO A 34 -4.63 -8.35 -22.19
CA PRO A 34 -5.71 -9.34 -22.11
C PRO A 34 -5.36 -10.56 -21.23
N GLU A 35 -4.12 -11.06 -21.32
CA GLU A 35 -3.63 -12.19 -20.54
C GLU A 35 -3.51 -11.84 -19.04
N CYS A 36 -3.11 -10.59 -18.74
CA CYS A 36 -3.15 -10.05 -17.40
C CYS A 36 -4.58 -10.03 -16.86
N LEU A 37 -5.57 -9.53 -17.62
CA LEU A 37 -6.96 -9.45 -17.15
C LEU A 37 -7.51 -10.82 -16.77
N ALA A 38 -7.26 -11.86 -17.57
CA ALA A 38 -7.67 -13.23 -17.24
C ALA A 38 -7.00 -13.76 -15.94
N THR A 39 -5.76 -13.36 -15.66
CA THR A 39 -5.08 -13.73 -14.41
C THR A 39 -5.60 -12.94 -13.22
N VAL A 40 -5.84 -11.64 -13.38
CA VAL A 40 -6.48 -10.79 -12.37
C VAL A 40 -7.85 -11.36 -12.01
N GLU A 41 -8.65 -11.76 -12.99
CA GLU A 41 -9.95 -12.40 -12.78
C GLU A 41 -9.85 -13.61 -11.85
N ARG A 42 -8.92 -14.53 -12.11
CA ARG A 42 -8.71 -15.72 -11.27
C ARG A 42 -8.28 -15.37 -9.84
N ILE A 43 -7.38 -14.40 -9.69
CA ILE A 43 -6.92 -13.94 -8.36
C ILE A 43 -8.10 -13.40 -7.55
N TYR A 44 -8.87 -12.49 -8.14
CA TYR A 44 -9.96 -11.83 -7.42
C TYR A 44 -11.21 -12.70 -7.25
N ALA A 45 -11.46 -13.64 -8.17
CA ALA A 45 -12.43 -14.70 -7.96
C ALA A 45 -12.08 -15.53 -6.72
N THR A 46 -10.82 -15.98 -6.63
CA THR A 46 -10.33 -16.76 -5.49
C THR A 46 -10.49 -16.00 -4.18
N ILE A 47 -10.08 -14.73 -4.13
CA ILE A 47 -10.21 -13.89 -2.94
C ILE A 47 -11.67 -13.70 -2.55
N ARG A 48 -12.54 -13.37 -3.52
CA ARG A 48 -13.96 -13.15 -3.27
C ARG A 48 -14.61 -14.41 -2.72
N ASP A 49 -14.40 -15.53 -3.38
CA ASP A 49 -15.06 -16.79 -3.06
C ASP A 49 -14.70 -17.24 -1.65
N HIS A 50 -13.41 -17.23 -1.30
CA HIS A 50 -12.96 -17.55 0.05
C HIS A 50 -13.41 -16.53 1.12
N ALA A 51 -13.51 -15.24 0.79
CA ALA A 51 -14.01 -14.25 1.74
C ALA A 51 -15.49 -14.50 2.08
N TYR A 52 -16.31 -14.81 1.07
CA TYR A 52 -17.73 -15.10 1.26
C TYR A 52 -17.95 -16.45 1.95
N ASP A 53 -17.20 -17.48 1.58
CA ASP A 53 -17.22 -18.77 2.27
C ASP A 53 -16.87 -18.63 3.75
N ALA A 54 -15.76 -17.95 4.06
CA ALA A 54 -15.33 -17.74 5.44
C ALA A 54 -16.36 -16.94 6.25
N SER A 55 -17.02 -15.95 5.64
CA SER A 55 -18.07 -15.20 6.33
C SER A 55 -19.36 -15.99 6.50
N ALA A 56 -19.68 -16.94 5.61
CA ALA A 56 -20.78 -17.88 5.79
C ALA A 56 -20.46 -18.90 6.89
N ASP A 57 -19.22 -19.41 6.96
CA ASP A 57 -18.74 -20.28 8.05
C ASP A 57 -18.86 -19.58 9.42
N LEU A 58 -18.39 -18.34 9.50
CA LEU A 58 -18.52 -17.53 10.71
C LEU A 58 -19.98 -17.24 11.06
N SER A 59 -20.88 -17.18 10.06
CA SER A 59 -22.32 -17.04 10.29
C SER A 59 -22.92 -18.31 10.87
N ALA A 60 -22.51 -19.49 10.39
CA ALA A 60 -22.94 -20.77 10.95
C ALA A 60 -22.50 -20.93 12.41
N GLU A 61 -21.27 -20.52 12.75
CA GLU A 61 -20.74 -20.62 14.12
C GLU A 61 -21.32 -19.55 15.06
N LYS A 62 -21.42 -18.30 14.61
CA LYS A 62 -21.65 -17.13 15.48
C LYS A 62 -22.92 -16.34 15.18
N GLY A 63 -23.72 -16.82 14.22
CA GLY A 63 -24.88 -16.13 13.65
C GLY A 63 -24.51 -15.07 12.61
N PRO A 64 -25.46 -14.65 11.76
CA PRO A 64 -25.24 -13.59 10.77
C PRO A 64 -25.02 -12.22 11.40
N PHE A 65 -24.72 -11.19 10.60
CA PHE A 65 -24.75 -9.81 11.12
C PHE A 65 -26.18 -9.43 11.56
N PRO A 66 -26.37 -8.62 12.62
CA PRO A 66 -27.69 -8.37 13.22
C PRO A 66 -28.78 -7.82 12.27
N MET A 67 -28.40 -7.01 11.29
CA MET A 67 -29.36 -6.47 10.29
C MET A 67 -29.51 -7.35 9.04
N PHE A 68 -29.07 -8.61 9.08
CA PHE A 68 -29.17 -9.51 7.93
C PHE A 68 -30.63 -9.85 7.65
N ASP A 69 -31.09 -9.41 6.48
CA ASP A 69 -32.37 -9.81 5.89
C ASP A 69 -32.05 -10.75 4.72
N ARG A 70 -32.35 -12.04 4.91
CA ARG A 70 -31.96 -13.10 3.96
C ARG A 70 -32.53 -12.86 2.56
N GLU A 71 -33.81 -12.49 2.47
CA GLU A 71 -34.49 -12.30 1.20
C GLU A 71 -33.89 -11.11 0.46
N LYS A 72 -33.71 -9.96 1.14
CA LYS A 72 -33.11 -8.78 0.52
C LYS A 72 -31.65 -8.97 0.15
N TYR A 73 -30.88 -9.68 0.98
CA TYR A 73 -29.46 -9.90 0.73
C TYR A 73 -29.22 -10.76 -0.51
N LEU A 74 -29.97 -11.86 -0.67
CA LEU A 74 -29.86 -12.75 -1.83
C LEU A 74 -30.32 -12.09 -3.14
N GLN A 75 -31.14 -11.04 -3.06
CA GLN A 75 -31.54 -10.23 -4.23
C GLN A 75 -30.47 -9.22 -4.67
N GLY A 76 -29.40 -9.02 -3.90
CA GLY A 76 -28.33 -8.09 -4.26
C GLY A 76 -27.63 -8.49 -5.56
N ARG A 77 -27.48 -7.55 -6.51
CA ARG A 77 -26.86 -7.83 -7.83
C ARG A 77 -25.47 -8.47 -7.73
N PHE A 78 -24.66 -8.05 -6.76
CA PHE A 78 -23.35 -8.65 -6.52
C PHE A 78 -23.48 -10.09 -5.99
N ILE A 79 -24.41 -10.32 -5.06
CA ILE A 79 -24.67 -11.63 -4.46
C ILE A 79 -25.17 -12.64 -5.51
N GLN A 80 -26.03 -12.19 -6.43
CA GLN A 80 -26.53 -13.02 -7.54
C GLN A 80 -25.42 -13.50 -8.49
N ARG A 81 -24.27 -12.81 -8.53
CA ARG A 81 -23.10 -13.16 -9.34
C ARG A 81 -22.11 -14.09 -8.64
N LEU A 82 -22.28 -14.37 -7.34
CA LEU A 82 -21.44 -15.35 -6.64
C LEU A 82 -21.65 -16.75 -7.23
N PRO A 83 -20.70 -17.68 -7.09
CA PRO A 83 -20.91 -19.09 -7.38
C PRO A 83 -22.18 -19.63 -6.71
N LYS A 84 -22.87 -20.58 -7.34
CA LYS A 84 -24.17 -21.08 -6.86
C LYS A 84 -24.06 -21.78 -5.52
N GLU A 85 -22.93 -22.43 -5.29
CA GLU A 85 -22.55 -23.07 -4.04
C GLU A 85 -22.48 -22.02 -2.93
N ILE A 86 -21.80 -20.90 -3.15
CA ILE A 86 -21.70 -19.81 -2.17
C ILE A 86 -23.08 -19.16 -1.93
N GLN A 87 -23.88 -18.94 -2.98
CA GLN A 87 -25.25 -18.44 -2.82
C GLN A 87 -26.08 -19.37 -1.91
N ALA A 88 -25.97 -20.69 -2.11
CA ALA A 88 -26.67 -21.68 -1.29
C ALA A 88 -26.20 -21.66 0.17
N ARG A 89 -24.89 -21.54 0.41
CA ARG A 89 -24.33 -21.43 1.77
C ARG A 89 -24.81 -20.17 2.48
N VAL A 90 -24.85 -19.02 1.80
CA VAL A 90 -25.39 -17.78 2.35
C VAL A 90 -26.90 -17.90 2.62
N ALA A 91 -27.64 -18.59 1.76
CA ALA A 91 -29.06 -18.85 1.98
C ALA A 91 -29.30 -19.74 3.21
N GLU A 92 -28.49 -20.78 3.40
CA GLU A 92 -28.60 -21.71 4.52
C GLU A 92 -28.16 -21.08 5.85
N HIS A 93 -26.92 -20.59 5.90
CA HIS A 93 -26.26 -20.17 7.14
C HIS A 93 -26.33 -18.67 7.41
N GLY A 94 -26.70 -17.86 6.42
CA GLY A 94 -26.53 -16.41 6.45
C GLY A 94 -25.09 -15.99 6.16
N ILE A 95 -24.79 -14.71 6.43
CA ILE A 95 -23.47 -14.12 6.25
C ILE A 95 -23.10 -13.29 7.48
N ARG A 96 -21.84 -13.37 7.93
CA ARG A 96 -21.39 -12.70 9.15
C ARG A 96 -21.13 -11.20 8.96
N ASN A 97 -20.82 -10.78 7.73
CA ASN A 97 -20.40 -9.42 7.39
C ASN A 97 -21.26 -8.89 6.25
N ALA A 98 -21.79 -7.67 6.37
CA ALA A 98 -22.64 -7.10 5.31
C ALA A 98 -21.86 -6.77 4.03
N VAL A 99 -20.60 -6.34 4.18
CA VAL A 99 -19.66 -5.99 3.11
C VAL A 99 -18.28 -6.50 3.50
N LEU A 100 -17.54 -7.09 2.56
CA LEU A 100 -16.32 -7.84 2.83
C LEU A 100 -15.09 -7.30 2.13
N LEU A 101 -15.21 -6.83 0.89
CA LEU A 101 -14.10 -6.59 -0.04
C LEU A 101 -14.03 -5.11 -0.43
N THR A 102 -12.87 -4.50 -0.27
CA THR A 102 -12.66 -3.08 -0.62
C THR A 102 -11.21 -2.89 -1.04
N GLN A 103 -10.98 -2.32 -2.22
CA GLN A 103 -9.63 -1.96 -2.64
C GLN A 103 -9.32 -0.55 -2.17
N ALA A 104 -8.82 -0.43 -0.94
CA ALA A 104 -8.40 0.84 -0.36
C ALA A 104 -7.00 1.24 -0.88
N PRO A 105 -6.63 2.53 -0.81
CA PRO A 105 -5.24 2.95 -1.00
C PRO A 105 -4.35 2.27 0.02
N THR A 106 -3.21 1.75 -0.41
CA THR A 106 -2.24 1.11 0.48
C THR A 106 -0.91 1.86 0.48
N GLY A 107 -0.91 3.18 0.33
CA GLY A 107 0.33 3.98 0.15
C GLY A 107 1.40 3.64 1.19
N THR A 108 1.14 3.87 2.48
CA THR A 108 2.12 3.61 3.54
C THR A 108 2.47 2.12 3.71
N THR A 109 1.48 1.23 3.64
CA THR A 109 1.68 -0.21 3.90
C THR A 109 2.40 -0.92 2.73
N SER A 110 2.16 -0.47 1.50
CA SER A 110 2.85 -0.97 0.30
C SER A 110 4.30 -0.52 0.26
N LEU A 111 4.58 0.73 0.65
CA LEU A 111 5.96 1.22 0.84
C LEU A 111 6.71 0.42 1.89
N LEU A 112 6.09 0.16 3.06
CA LEU A 112 6.68 -0.68 4.10
C LEU A 112 6.98 -2.09 3.60
N SER A 113 6.09 -2.63 2.75
CA SER A 113 6.22 -3.98 2.19
C SER A 113 7.12 -4.04 0.95
N GLY A 114 7.55 -2.89 0.42
CA GLY A 114 8.36 -2.79 -0.79
C GLY A 114 7.66 -3.27 -2.06
N VAL A 115 6.34 -3.04 -2.19
CA VAL A 115 5.52 -3.44 -3.34
C VAL A 115 4.66 -2.28 -3.85
N SER A 116 4.07 -2.43 -5.03
CA SER A 116 3.07 -1.50 -5.59
C SER A 116 1.85 -1.32 -4.69
N SER A 117 1.26 -0.13 -4.75
CA SER A 117 0.09 0.23 -3.94
C SER A 117 -1.18 -0.37 -4.53
N GLY A 118 -1.95 -1.07 -3.70
CA GLY A 118 -3.30 -1.50 -4.03
C GLY A 118 -3.31 -2.37 -5.27
N ILE A 119 -4.16 -1.95 -6.20
CA ILE A 119 -4.26 -2.52 -7.53
C ILE A 119 -3.57 -1.66 -8.59
N GLU A 120 -2.83 -0.62 -8.20
CA GLU A 120 -2.19 0.31 -9.13
C GLU A 120 -1.06 -0.37 -9.93
N PRO A 121 -0.82 0.06 -11.19
CA PRO A 121 0.45 -0.22 -11.84
C PRO A 121 1.59 0.43 -11.07
N VAL A 122 2.83 0.00 -11.33
CA VAL A 122 4.00 0.74 -10.86
C VAL A 122 3.97 2.13 -11.50
N TYR A 123 4.06 3.19 -10.71
CA TYR A 123 3.96 4.56 -11.25
C TYR A 123 5.10 4.85 -12.23
N ASP A 124 6.33 4.62 -11.79
CA ASP A 124 7.54 4.71 -12.59
C ASP A 124 8.56 3.70 -12.02
N PHE A 125 9.37 3.10 -12.88
CA PHE A 125 10.41 2.15 -12.46
C PHE A 125 11.74 2.83 -12.14
N ALA A 126 11.95 4.08 -12.54
CA ALA A 126 13.17 4.83 -12.28
C ALA A 126 12.86 6.29 -11.93
N MET A 127 13.07 6.69 -10.68
CA MET A 127 12.75 8.03 -10.20
C MET A 127 13.99 8.82 -9.85
N ARG A 128 13.99 10.12 -10.17
CA ARG A 128 15.04 11.06 -9.75
C ARG A 128 14.72 11.55 -8.35
N ARG A 129 15.66 11.36 -7.43
CA ARG A 129 15.56 11.86 -6.07
C ARG A 129 16.67 12.85 -5.81
N ARG A 130 16.31 14.05 -5.37
CA ARG A 130 17.26 15.04 -4.85
C ARG A 130 17.21 15.03 -3.33
N ASP A 131 18.37 14.88 -2.71
CA ASP A 131 18.55 15.03 -1.27
C ASP A 131 19.80 15.88 -0.96
N ARG A 132 20.16 15.99 0.32
CA ARG A 132 21.31 16.76 0.80
C ARG A 132 22.67 16.26 0.28
N THR A 133 22.73 15.05 -0.26
CA THR A 133 23.94 14.39 -0.78
C THR A 133 24.05 14.47 -2.29
N GLY A 134 23.00 14.93 -2.99
CA GLY A 134 23.00 15.12 -4.43
C GLY A 134 21.73 14.59 -5.08
N GLU A 135 21.85 14.27 -6.36
CA GLU A 135 20.76 13.72 -7.17
C GLU A 135 21.06 12.25 -7.49
N HIS A 136 20.15 11.36 -7.08
CA HIS A 136 20.27 9.92 -7.22
C HIS A 136 19.10 9.36 -8.01
N ILE A 137 19.32 8.28 -8.76
CA ILE A 137 18.25 7.54 -9.43
C ILE A 137 17.89 6.35 -8.56
N ILE A 138 16.62 6.24 -8.19
CA ILE A 138 16.07 5.11 -7.45
C ILE A 138 15.28 4.24 -8.41
N TYR A 139 15.65 2.96 -8.47
CA TYR A 139 14.91 1.97 -9.24
C TYR A 139 13.91 1.23 -8.36
N HIS A 140 12.77 0.86 -8.95
CA HIS A 140 11.84 -0.08 -8.33
C HIS A 140 12.56 -1.42 -8.03
N PRO A 141 12.33 -2.08 -6.88
CA PRO A 141 13.10 -3.26 -6.46
C PRO A 141 13.16 -4.40 -7.50
N LEU A 142 12.05 -4.70 -8.18
CA LEU A 142 12.02 -5.72 -9.23
C LEU A 142 12.82 -5.32 -10.47
N LEU A 143 12.86 -4.03 -10.81
CA LEU A 143 13.69 -3.56 -11.91
C LEU A 143 15.17 -3.60 -11.51
N GLN A 144 15.51 -3.19 -10.29
CA GLN A 144 16.87 -3.28 -9.78
C GLN A 144 17.39 -4.72 -9.84
N ALA A 145 16.60 -5.69 -9.36
CA ALA A 145 16.98 -7.11 -9.43
C ALA A 145 17.19 -7.60 -10.87
N TRP A 146 16.36 -7.15 -11.82
CA TRP A 146 16.57 -7.45 -13.24
C TRP A 146 17.86 -6.83 -13.78
N ARG A 147 18.17 -5.59 -13.43
CA ARG A 147 19.42 -4.91 -13.85
C ARG A 147 20.66 -5.59 -13.28
N ASP A 148 20.62 -6.00 -12.02
CA ASP A 148 21.73 -6.71 -11.37
C ASP A 148 22.00 -8.06 -12.05
N ALA A 149 20.94 -8.74 -12.51
CA ALA A 149 21.04 -9.98 -13.28
C ALA A 149 21.46 -9.74 -14.75
N ASN A 150 21.32 -8.51 -15.26
CA ASN A 150 21.58 -8.14 -16.65
C ASN A 150 22.47 -6.88 -16.74
N PRO A 151 23.71 -6.90 -16.22
CA PRO A 151 24.53 -5.69 -16.03
C PRO A 151 24.96 -4.99 -17.33
N LEU A 152 24.86 -5.68 -18.48
CA LEU A 152 25.20 -5.15 -19.80
C LEU A 152 23.97 -4.64 -20.58
N ALA A 153 22.76 -4.93 -20.11
CA ALA A 153 21.54 -4.52 -20.80
C ALA A 153 21.24 -3.05 -20.54
N ALA A 154 20.88 -2.31 -21.58
CA ALA A 154 20.36 -0.97 -21.45
C ALA A 154 18.97 -0.99 -20.78
N TYR A 155 18.56 0.14 -20.18
CA TYR A 155 17.23 0.27 -19.57
C TYR A 155 16.09 -0.02 -20.56
N ALA A 156 16.25 0.41 -21.81
CA ALA A 156 15.26 0.19 -22.87
C ALA A 156 15.08 -1.28 -23.24
N GLU A 157 16.03 -2.14 -22.88
CA GLU A 157 15.97 -3.59 -23.11
C GLU A 157 15.22 -4.34 -21.99
N LYS A 158 14.65 -3.61 -21.01
CA LYS A 158 13.81 -4.22 -19.98
C LYS A 158 12.64 -4.98 -20.64
N PRO A 159 12.29 -6.18 -20.13
CA PRO A 159 11.17 -6.93 -20.67
C PRO A 159 9.85 -6.16 -20.70
N GLY A 160 8.99 -6.48 -21.66
CA GLY A 160 7.71 -5.79 -21.89
C GLY A 160 6.70 -5.92 -20.75
N TRP A 161 6.91 -6.79 -19.77
CA TRP A 161 6.06 -6.90 -18.59
C TRP A 161 6.35 -5.83 -17.52
N PHE A 162 7.43 -5.06 -17.65
CA PHE A 162 7.67 -3.85 -16.86
C PHE A 162 6.86 -2.67 -17.42
N VAL A 163 5.55 -2.70 -17.17
CA VAL A 163 4.57 -1.66 -17.58
C VAL A 163 4.35 -0.68 -16.44
N SER A 164 4.60 0.60 -16.71
CA SER A 164 4.37 1.71 -15.79
C SER A 164 2.98 2.34 -15.98
N ALA A 165 2.57 3.24 -15.11
CA ALA A 165 1.29 3.94 -15.22
C ALA A 165 1.16 4.75 -16.52
N ASN A 166 2.27 5.30 -17.02
CA ASN A 166 2.33 6.13 -18.23
C ASN A 166 2.40 5.30 -19.53
N ASP A 167 2.69 4.00 -19.43
CA ASP A 167 2.68 3.09 -20.58
C ASP A 167 1.26 2.65 -20.95
N LEU A 168 0.27 2.93 -20.10
CA LEU A 168 -1.12 2.51 -20.24
C LEU A 168 -2.00 3.63 -20.80
N THR A 169 -2.92 3.26 -21.68
CA THR A 169 -4.05 4.10 -22.06
C THR A 169 -5.05 4.26 -20.91
N PRO A 170 -5.81 5.37 -20.84
CA PRO A 170 -6.88 5.54 -19.86
C PRO A 170 -7.88 4.38 -19.86
N GLU A 171 -8.23 3.85 -21.02
CA GLU A 171 -9.15 2.73 -21.19
C GLU A 171 -8.57 1.43 -20.62
N GLU A 172 -7.27 1.17 -20.76
CA GLU A 172 -6.61 0.02 -20.13
C GLU A 172 -6.63 0.10 -18.60
N HIS A 173 -6.41 1.29 -18.02
CA HIS A 173 -6.59 1.50 -16.59
C HIS A 173 -8.02 1.15 -16.14
N VAL A 174 -9.03 1.62 -16.89
CA VAL A 174 -10.44 1.32 -16.60
C VAL A 174 -10.74 -0.18 -16.73
N ARG A 175 -10.22 -0.87 -17.74
CA ARG A 175 -10.44 -2.32 -17.91
C ARG A 175 -9.91 -3.13 -16.73
N VAL A 176 -8.72 -2.80 -16.22
CA VAL A 176 -8.19 -3.46 -15.02
C VAL A 176 -9.07 -3.15 -13.81
N GLN A 177 -9.47 -1.90 -13.62
CA GLN A 177 -10.36 -1.52 -12.53
C GLN A 177 -11.69 -2.27 -12.60
N ALA A 178 -12.32 -2.34 -13.77
CA ALA A 178 -13.58 -3.05 -13.99
C ALA A 178 -13.45 -4.55 -13.70
N THR A 179 -12.35 -5.16 -14.14
CA THR A 179 -12.04 -6.57 -13.88
C THR A 179 -11.99 -6.83 -12.38
N VAL A 180 -11.34 -5.97 -11.59
CA VAL A 180 -11.32 -6.11 -10.13
C VAL A 180 -12.68 -5.76 -9.49
N GLN A 181 -13.41 -4.78 -10.03
CA GLN A 181 -14.70 -4.34 -9.50
C GLN A 181 -15.75 -5.44 -9.57
N ALA A 182 -15.69 -6.30 -10.59
CA ALA A 182 -16.56 -7.47 -10.72
C ALA A 182 -16.52 -8.43 -9.50
N TYR A 183 -15.44 -8.37 -8.72
CA TYR A 183 -15.21 -9.22 -7.55
C TYR A 183 -15.11 -8.42 -6.25
N THR A 184 -15.35 -7.10 -6.28
CA THR A 184 -15.31 -6.22 -5.11
C THR A 184 -16.72 -5.71 -4.79
N ASP A 185 -17.26 -6.06 -3.62
CA ASP A 185 -18.63 -5.73 -3.20
C ASP A 185 -18.78 -4.27 -2.71
N SER A 186 -17.68 -3.65 -2.24
CA SER A 186 -17.55 -2.21 -2.03
C SER A 186 -16.93 -1.51 -3.25
N SER A 187 -16.23 -0.39 -3.05
CA SER A 187 -15.56 0.39 -4.11
C SER A 187 -14.06 0.12 -4.20
N ILE A 188 -13.44 0.74 -5.20
CA ILE A 188 -12.01 0.66 -5.51
C ILE A 188 -11.43 2.07 -5.53
N SER A 189 -10.28 2.24 -4.91
CA SER A 189 -9.44 3.43 -5.05
C SER A 189 -8.28 3.10 -5.98
N LYS A 190 -8.53 3.26 -7.28
CA LYS A 190 -7.56 3.16 -8.36
C LYS A 190 -7.60 4.44 -9.20
N THR A 191 -6.44 4.91 -9.62
CA THR A 191 -6.26 6.06 -10.47
C THR A 191 -6.23 5.64 -11.94
N VAL A 192 -6.93 6.40 -12.77
CA VAL A 192 -6.82 6.38 -14.23
C VAL A 192 -5.96 7.58 -14.62
N ASN A 193 -4.73 7.33 -15.04
CA ASN A 193 -3.82 8.35 -15.55
C ASN A 193 -4.14 8.60 -17.03
N ALA A 194 -4.22 9.88 -17.40
CA ALA A 194 -4.49 10.31 -18.77
C ALA A 194 -3.50 11.38 -19.22
N PRO A 195 -3.18 11.46 -20.51
CA PRO A 195 -2.23 12.45 -21.04
C PRO A 195 -2.80 13.87 -20.95
N ASN A 196 -1.91 14.88 -20.98
CA ASN A 196 -2.28 16.29 -20.79
C ASN A 196 -3.31 16.80 -21.83
N ASP A 197 -3.24 16.28 -23.05
CA ASP A 197 -4.11 16.60 -24.18
C ASP A 197 -5.44 15.82 -24.21
N HIS A 198 -5.71 14.99 -23.19
CA HIS A 198 -6.96 14.26 -23.10
C HIS A 198 -8.17 15.21 -22.98
N THR A 199 -9.03 15.16 -23.99
CA THR A 199 -10.16 16.09 -24.21
C THR A 199 -11.35 15.77 -23.32
N VAL A 200 -12.28 16.72 -23.19
CA VAL A 200 -13.52 16.54 -22.40
C VAL A 200 -14.36 15.39 -22.96
N ASP A 201 -14.51 15.30 -24.29
CA ASP A 201 -15.29 14.23 -24.94
C ASP A 201 -14.69 12.84 -24.70
N GLN A 202 -13.36 12.74 -24.67
CA GLN A 202 -12.69 11.49 -24.30
C GLN A 202 -12.90 11.15 -22.82
N VAL A 203 -12.90 12.15 -21.93
CA VAL A 203 -13.23 11.94 -20.51
C VAL A 203 -14.66 11.43 -20.37
N GLU A 204 -15.64 12.04 -21.05
CA GLU A 204 -17.03 11.55 -21.06
C GLU A 204 -17.10 10.10 -21.52
N THR A 205 -16.45 9.78 -22.65
CA THR A 205 -16.38 8.41 -23.19
C THR A 205 -15.80 7.43 -22.16
N LEU A 206 -14.74 7.82 -21.46
CA LEU A 206 -14.10 7.01 -20.42
C LEU A 206 -15.04 6.75 -19.23
N TYR A 207 -15.74 7.77 -18.74
CA TYR A 207 -16.70 7.61 -17.64
C TYR A 207 -17.89 6.74 -18.04
N MET A 208 -18.39 6.89 -19.27
CA MET A 208 -19.46 6.04 -19.81
C MET A 208 -18.99 4.59 -19.97
N MET A 209 -17.78 4.36 -20.49
CA MET A 209 -17.17 3.04 -20.54
C MET A 209 -17.05 2.41 -19.15
N ALA A 210 -16.59 3.17 -18.15
CA ALA A 210 -16.49 2.67 -16.78
C ALA A 210 -17.86 2.30 -16.20
N TYR A 211 -18.89 3.13 -16.46
CA TYR A 211 -20.27 2.85 -16.07
C TYR A 211 -20.79 1.55 -16.71
N ASP A 212 -20.62 1.41 -18.03
CA ASP A 212 -21.07 0.23 -18.79
C ASP A 212 -20.37 -1.06 -18.33
N LEU A 213 -19.10 -0.95 -17.94
CA LEU A 213 -18.33 -2.07 -17.37
C LEU A 213 -18.65 -2.35 -15.89
N GLY A 214 -19.52 -1.55 -15.26
CA GLY A 214 -19.98 -1.75 -13.89
C GLY A 214 -19.04 -1.22 -12.81
N CYS A 215 -18.14 -0.29 -13.13
CA CYS A 215 -17.36 0.46 -12.14
C CYS A 215 -18.28 1.28 -11.24
N LYS A 216 -18.01 1.28 -9.93
CA LYS A 216 -18.80 2.08 -8.96
C LYS A 216 -18.33 3.52 -8.85
N GLY A 217 -17.15 3.82 -9.36
CA GLY A 217 -16.54 5.14 -9.40
C GLY A 217 -15.24 5.09 -10.18
N VAL A 218 -14.69 6.25 -10.53
CA VAL A 218 -13.41 6.39 -11.23
C VAL A 218 -12.68 7.58 -10.64
N THR A 219 -11.41 7.39 -10.26
CA THR A 219 -10.50 8.48 -9.94
C THR A 219 -9.71 8.82 -11.19
N TYR A 220 -9.94 9.99 -11.76
CA TYR A 220 -9.30 10.42 -13.00
C TYR A 220 -8.22 11.46 -12.72
N PHE A 221 -7.03 11.26 -13.29
CA PHE A 221 -5.91 12.20 -13.20
C PHE A 221 -5.37 12.51 -14.60
N ARG A 222 -5.58 13.73 -15.06
CA ARG A 222 -4.97 14.24 -16.30
C ARG A 222 -3.59 14.81 -16.00
N ASP A 223 -2.59 14.39 -16.75
CA ASP A 223 -1.23 14.89 -16.61
C ASP A 223 -1.19 16.43 -16.67
N GLY A 224 -0.35 17.04 -15.85
CA GLY A 224 -0.26 18.50 -15.67
C GLY A 224 -1.44 19.17 -14.97
N CYS A 225 -2.45 18.46 -14.45
CA CYS A 225 -3.57 19.08 -13.72
C CYS A 225 -3.23 19.45 -12.26
N ARG A 226 -2.12 18.92 -11.73
CA ARG A 226 -1.53 19.26 -10.43
C ARG A 226 -0.02 19.31 -10.58
N GLU A 227 0.63 20.18 -9.80
CA GLU A 227 2.08 20.15 -9.65
C GLU A 227 2.49 18.80 -9.03
N GLY A 228 3.28 18.01 -9.76
CA GLY A 228 3.78 16.73 -9.29
C GLY A 228 4.90 16.91 -8.28
N VAL A 229 4.89 16.12 -7.21
CA VAL A 229 6.01 16.05 -6.23
C VAL A 229 7.17 15.19 -6.78
N LEU A 230 6.95 14.45 -7.87
CA LEU A 230 7.89 13.52 -8.49
C LEU A 230 8.07 13.88 -9.97
N SER A 231 9.32 14.04 -10.40
CA SER A 231 9.71 14.24 -11.79
C SER A 231 10.07 12.91 -12.44
N HIS A 232 9.38 12.57 -13.53
CA HIS A 232 9.72 11.46 -14.42
C HIS A 232 11.15 11.63 -14.93
N ILE A 233 11.94 10.56 -15.00
CA ILE A 233 13.18 10.57 -15.76
C ILE A 233 12.84 10.12 -17.16
N ASP A 234 12.85 11.05 -18.10
CA ASP A 234 12.82 10.66 -19.51
C ASP A 234 14.06 9.81 -19.81
N PRO A 235 13.90 8.64 -20.45
CA PRO A 235 15.04 7.83 -20.83
C PRO A 235 15.97 8.65 -21.74
N PRO A 236 17.31 8.47 -21.63
CA PRO A 236 18.24 9.20 -22.48
C PRO A 236 17.90 8.97 -23.96
N GLY A 237 17.46 10.02 -24.66
CA GLY A 237 17.07 9.98 -26.07
C GLY A 237 15.59 10.27 -26.39
N ALA A 238 14.72 10.54 -25.40
CA ALA A 238 13.36 11.01 -25.67
C ALA A 238 13.36 12.48 -26.17
N PRO A 239 12.52 12.85 -27.15
CA PRO A 239 12.41 14.23 -27.60
C PRO A 239 11.84 15.12 -26.47
N GLU A 240 12.52 16.23 -26.17
CA GLU A 240 12.06 17.24 -25.21
C GLU A 240 10.66 17.75 -25.61
N LYS A 241 9.68 17.59 -24.72
CA LYS A 241 8.37 18.24 -24.89
C LYS A 241 8.51 19.75 -24.60
N PRO A 242 7.84 20.63 -25.36
CA PRO A 242 7.91 22.07 -25.12
C PRO A 242 7.30 22.41 -23.76
N ALA A 243 8.02 23.21 -22.97
CA ALA A 243 7.52 23.75 -21.70
C ALA A 243 6.40 24.76 -21.96
N THR A 244 5.19 24.49 -21.44
CA THR A 244 4.08 25.45 -21.43
C THR A 244 4.22 26.38 -20.21
N PRO A 245 4.10 27.72 -20.36
CA PRO A 245 4.26 28.63 -19.24
C PRO A 245 3.04 28.60 -18.30
N ALA A 246 3.32 28.58 -16.99
CA ALA A 246 2.32 28.56 -15.93
C ALA A 246 1.58 29.93 -15.80
N PRO A 247 0.26 29.95 -15.54
CA PRO A 247 -0.42 31.16 -15.10
C PRO A 247 -0.18 31.42 -13.61
N SER A 248 0.18 32.66 -13.30
CA SER A 248 0.38 33.15 -11.94
C SER A 248 -0.93 33.39 -11.20
N GLY A 249 -1.08 32.75 -10.04
CA GLY A 249 -1.89 33.25 -8.93
C GLY A 249 -3.29 32.66 -8.80
N VAL A 250 -3.47 31.77 -7.82
CA VAL A 250 -4.40 31.89 -6.68
C VAL A 250 -3.87 30.95 -5.59
N ARG A 251 -3.52 31.50 -4.42
CA ARG A 251 -3.28 30.70 -3.21
C ARG A 251 -4.64 30.33 -2.63
N ALA A 252 -4.99 29.04 -2.65
CA ALA A 252 -6.07 28.49 -1.85
C ALA A 252 -5.46 27.49 -0.86
N GLU A 253 -5.79 27.67 0.42
CA GLU A 253 -5.28 26.91 1.55
C GLU A 253 -5.66 25.43 1.42
N THR A 254 -4.64 24.56 1.44
CA THR A 254 -4.76 23.11 1.32
C THR A 254 -4.53 22.45 2.67
N GLU A 255 -5.59 21.88 3.27
CA GLU A 255 -5.46 20.72 4.16
C GLU A 255 -5.60 19.45 3.32
N ALA A 256 -4.49 19.06 2.70
CA ALA A 256 -4.24 17.68 2.32
C ALA A 256 -2.90 17.33 2.95
N VAL A 257 -2.95 16.81 4.18
CA VAL A 257 -1.78 16.33 4.91
C VAL A 257 -1.31 15.02 4.25
N GLN A 258 -0.61 15.15 3.14
CA GLN A 258 0.31 14.12 2.69
C GLN A 258 1.58 14.35 3.51
N LEU A 259 1.72 13.60 4.62
CA LEU A 259 2.88 13.69 5.49
C LEU A 259 4.16 13.56 4.66
N GLY A 260 4.83 14.68 4.46
CA GLY A 260 6.21 14.76 4.03
C GLY A 260 7.10 14.23 5.14
N LEU A 261 7.18 12.92 5.28
CA LEU A 261 8.25 12.27 6.02
C LEU A 261 9.35 11.94 5.01
N GLY A 262 10.47 12.64 5.12
CA GLY A 262 11.68 12.35 4.36
C GLY A 262 12.06 10.89 4.55
N ILE A 263 11.88 10.09 3.50
CA ILE A 263 12.23 8.67 3.48
C ILE A 263 13.76 8.59 3.57
N PRO A 264 14.37 7.95 4.57
CA PRO A 264 15.79 7.66 4.49
C PRO A 264 16.14 6.88 3.23
N ASP A 265 17.28 7.21 2.68
CA ASP A 265 17.97 6.46 1.64
C ASP A 265 17.81 4.93 1.84
N HIS A 266 17.50 4.18 0.78
CA HIS A 266 17.58 2.72 0.79
C HIS A 266 19.07 2.31 0.80
N ALA A 267 19.77 2.69 1.86
CA ALA A 267 21.11 2.24 2.18
C ALA A 267 21.02 0.82 2.73
N SER A 268 20.90 -0.16 1.83
CA SER A 268 20.87 -1.59 2.10
C SER A 268 19.72 -2.07 3.01
N SER A 269 19.08 -3.16 2.65
CA SER A 269 18.17 -3.91 3.54
C SER A 269 18.89 -4.58 4.73
N HIS A 270 20.07 -4.11 5.10
CA HIS A 270 20.86 -4.65 6.19
C HIS A 270 20.74 -3.74 7.41
N LEU A 271 20.02 -4.22 8.42
CA LEU A 271 20.09 -3.68 9.78
C LEU A 271 21.56 -3.47 10.13
N HIS A 272 21.89 -2.34 10.76
CA HIS A 272 23.25 -2.16 11.27
C HIS A 272 23.64 -3.38 12.11
N PRO A 273 24.72 -4.10 11.74
CA PRO A 273 25.05 -5.37 12.36
C PRO A 273 25.43 -5.14 13.82
N ARG A 274 25.06 -6.09 14.69
CA ARG A 274 25.43 -6.00 16.10
C ARG A 274 26.94 -6.16 16.24
N PRO A 275 27.63 -5.23 16.90
CA PRO A 275 29.03 -5.43 17.24
C PRO A 275 29.15 -6.54 18.29
N ARG A 276 30.32 -7.18 18.37
CA ARG A 276 30.59 -8.24 19.34
C ARG A 276 30.57 -7.74 20.79
N ALA A 277 30.87 -6.45 20.99
CA ALA A 277 30.75 -5.73 22.25
C ALA A 277 30.31 -4.29 21.96
N ALA A 278 29.52 -3.70 22.84
CA ALA A 278 29.08 -2.31 22.74
C ALA A 278 29.22 -1.64 24.11
N GLU A 279 29.62 -0.38 24.11
CA GLU A 279 29.60 0.45 25.31
C GLU A 279 28.18 0.96 25.57
N GLY A 280 27.79 1.06 26.83
CA GLY A 280 26.44 1.51 27.19
C GLY A 280 26.34 2.00 28.62
N VAL A 281 25.30 2.76 28.88
CA VAL A 281 24.97 3.29 30.22
C VAL A 281 23.62 2.74 30.63
N THR A 282 23.53 2.26 31.88
CA THR A 282 22.27 1.81 32.48
C THR A 282 21.74 2.85 33.44
N TYR A 283 20.54 3.33 33.16
CA TYR A 283 19.79 4.24 34.02
C TYR A 283 18.83 3.44 34.89
N ARG A 284 18.77 3.79 36.18
CA ARG A 284 17.81 3.21 37.12
C ARG A 284 16.76 4.26 37.45
N MET A 285 15.49 3.96 37.17
CA MET A 285 14.38 4.89 37.38
C MET A 285 13.18 4.23 38.08
N PRO A 286 12.55 4.92 39.06
CA PRO A 286 11.33 4.42 39.69
C PRO A 286 10.15 4.53 38.73
N THR A 287 9.28 3.52 38.70
CA THR A 287 8.00 3.54 37.99
C THR A 287 6.88 3.02 38.90
N PRO A 288 5.59 3.28 38.60
CA PRO A 288 4.47 2.71 39.36
C PRO A 288 4.43 1.17 39.39
N LEU A 289 5.13 0.51 38.46
CA LEU A 289 5.16 -0.95 38.30
C LEU A 289 6.45 -1.59 38.83
N GLY A 290 7.32 -0.80 39.49
CA GLY A 290 8.61 -1.23 40.04
C GLY A 290 9.78 -0.41 39.52
N THR A 291 10.99 -0.78 39.93
CA THR A 291 12.22 -0.12 39.45
C THR A 291 12.55 -0.58 38.05
N MET A 292 12.63 0.35 37.10
CA MET A 292 13.03 0.09 35.72
C MET A 292 14.52 0.33 35.54
N PHE A 293 15.17 -0.60 34.84
CA PHE A 293 16.54 -0.47 34.36
C PHE A 293 16.51 -0.32 32.85
N THR A 294 17.04 0.80 32.36
CA THR A 294 17.13 1.10 30.93
C THR A 294 18.60 1.22 30.54
N THR A 295 19.08 0.27 29.74
CA THR A 295 20.43 0.29 29.19
C THR A 295 20.40 0.82 27.77
N ILE A 296 21.14 1.90 27.51
CA ILE A 296 21.30 2.46 26.17
C ILE A 296 22.75 2.20 25.73
N THR A 297 22.92 1.45 24.65
CA THR A 297 24.22 1.19 24.05
C THR A 297 24.54 2.22 22.97
N ARG A 298 25.82 2.37 22.64
CA ARG A 298 26.31 3.26 21.59
C ARG A 298 27.01 2.47 20.50
N ASN A 299 26.88 2.96 19.27
CA ASN A 299 27.66 2.46 18.13
C ASN A 299 29.09 3.05 18.17
N PRO A 300 30.01 2.58 17.30
CA PRO A 300 31.37 3.14 17.22
C PRO A 300 31.43 4.65 16.90
N GLY A 301 30.36 5.21 16.31
CA GLY A 301 30.20 6.65 16.06
C GLY A 301 29.62 7.44 17.25
N GLY A 302 29.48 6.83 18.43
CA GLY A 302 28.99 7.47 19.65
C GLY A 302 27.48 7.73 19.70
N GLN A 303 26.72 7.27 18.70
CA GLN A 303 25.27 7.45 18.63
C GLN A 303 24.53 6.30 19.33
N PRO A 304 23.31 6.52 19.88
CA PRO A 304 22.46 5.46 20.43
C PRO A 304 22.28 4.31 19.43
N PHE A 305 22.36 3.07 19.91
CA PHE A 305 22.35 1.88 19.05
C PHE A 305 21.29 0.85 19.44
N GLU A 306 21.25 0.41 20.69
CA GLU A 306 20.20 -0.46 21.22
C GLU A 306 19.73 0.04 22.59
N VAL A 307 18.47 -0.21 22.89
CA VAL A 307 17.82 0.11 24.17
C VAL A 307 17.25 -1.16 24.76
N PHE A 308 17.74 -1.53 25.95
CA PHE A 308 17.23 -2.65 26.72
C PHE A 308 16.50 -2.11 27.93
N MET A 309 15.26 -2.55 28.12
CA MET A 309 14.44 -2.12 29.24
C MET A 309 14.02 -3.34 30.04
N GLN A 310 14.13 -3.24 31.37
CA GLN A 310 13.72 -4.29 32.28
C GLN A 310 12.94 -3.69 33.44
N VAL A 311 11.70 -4.14 33.63
CA VAL A 311 10.86 -3.79 34.79
C VAL A 311 10.05 -5.01 35.21
N GLY A 312 9.73 -5.10 36.51
CA GLY A 312 8.91 -6.17 37.05
C GLY A 312 9.64 -7.51 37.23
N LYS A 313 8.87 -8.54 37.64
CA LYS A 313 9.37 -9.91 37.80
C LYS A 313 9.42 -10.62 36.44
N ALA A 314 10.44 -11.46 36.23
CA ALA A 314 10.55 -12.29 35.04
C ALA A 314 9.27 -13.12 34.82
N GLY A 315 8.75 -13.12 33.59
CA GLY A 315 7.53 -13.85 33.22
C GLY A 315 6.21 -13.12 33.49
N SER A 316 6.25 -11.84 33.91
CA SER A 316 5.03 -11.01 34.00
C SER A 316 4.72 -10.31 32.67
N ASP A 317 3.43 -10.02 32.43
CA ASP A 317 2.98 -9.25 31.26
C ASP A 317 3.70 -7.91 31.14
N THR A 318 3.94 -7.23 32.27
CA THR A 318 4.69 -5.99 32.33
C THR A 318 6.13 -6.16 31.84
N ALA A 319 6.81 -7.26 32.22
CA ALA A 319 8.15 -7.56 31.74
C ALA A 319 8.18 -7.83 30.24
N SER A 320 7.19 -8.58 29.72
CA SER A 320 7.07 -8.89 28.29
C SER A 320 6.80 -7.64 27.43
N VAL A 321 5.89 -6.77 27.85
CA VAL A 321 5.61 -5.50 27.14
C VAL A 321 6.83 -4.59 27.16
N THR A 322 7.52 -4.49 28.30
CA THR A 322 8.72 -3.67 28.44
C THR A 322 9.86 -4.18 27.56
N GLU A 323 10.05 -5.50 27.48
CA GLU A 323 11.03 -6.11 26.58
C GLU A 323 10.67 -5.84 25.11
N ALA A 324 9.41 -5.98 24.73
CA ALA A 324 8.93 -5.71 23.37
C ALA A 324 9.19 -4.25 22.96
N LEU A 325 8.93 -3.30 23.86
CA LEU A 325 9.21 -1.88 23.64
C LEU A 325 10.72 -1.65 23.44
N GLY A 326 11.58 -2.17 24.31
CA GLY A 326 13.03 -2.04 24.16
C GLY A 326 13.54 -2.62 22.83
N ARG A 327 13.01 -3.78 22.41
CA ARG A 327 13.34 -4.39 21.11
C ARG A 327 12.89 -3.54 19.93
N LEU A 328 11.70 -2.94 20.01
CA LEU A 328 11.17 -2.06 18.97
C LEU A 328 12.02 -0.80 18.82
N ILE A 329 12.36 -0.15 19.94
CA ILE A 329 13.24 1.04 19.94
C ILE A 329 14.61 0.68 19.37
N SER A 330 15.18 -0.45 19.80
CA SER A 330 16.44 -0.98 19.26
C SER A 330 16.39 -1.23 17.76
N LEU A 331 15.26 -1.74 17.25
CA LEU A 331 15.05 -1.94 15.82
C LEU A 331 15.03 -0.60 15.08
N ILE A 332 14.28 0.38 15.59
CA ILE A 332 14.19 1.73 15.02
C ILE A 332 15.56 2.39 14.93
N LEU A 333 16.41 2.26 15.96
CA LEU A 333 17.77 2.83 15.97
C LEU A 333 18.70 2.16 14.96
N ARG A 334 18.51 0.85 14.71
CA ARG A 334 19.32 0.04 13.81
C ARG A 334 18.87 0.03 12.35
N LEU A 335 17.68 0.57 12.07
CA LEU A 335 17.22 0.82 10.70
C LEU A 335 18.09 1.92 10.07
N PRO A 336 18.47 1.79 8.79
CA PRO A 336 19.07 2.88 8.04
C PRO A 336 18.12 4.08 8.04
N SER A 337 18.60 5.22 8.56
CA SER A 337 17.82 6.46 8.61
C SER A 337 18.64 7.69 8.20
N ALA A 338 17.98 8.64 7.53
CA ALA A 338 18.52 9.96 7.25
C ALA A 338 18.60 10.83 8.50
N LEU A 339 17.83 10.47 9.53
CA LEU A 339 17.88 11.06 10.86
C LEU A 339 18.88 10.31 11.75
N PRO A 340 19.74 11.04 12.49
CA PRO A 340 20.59 10.46 13.53
C PRO A 340 19.78 9.57 14.51
N PRO A 341 20.38 8.48 15.03
CA PRO A 341 19.72 7.68 16.07
C PRO A 341 19.26 8.49 17.29
N ALA A 342 19.99 9.54 17.68
CA ALA A 342 19.59 10.42 18.78
C ALA A 342 18.27 11.16 18.49
N ASP A 343 18.12 11.74 17.31
CA ASP A 343 16.91 12.48 16.92
C ASP A 343 15.70 11.55 16.83
N ARG A 344 15.91 10.33 16.31
CA ARG A 344 14.87 9.29 16.29
C ARG A 344 14.43 8.86 17.69
N LEU A 345 15.34 8.85 18.65
CA LEU A 345 15.01 8.52 20.03
C LEU A 345 14.17 9.61 20.69
N GLN A 346 14.37 10.88 20.32
CA GLN A 346 13.56 12.00 20.80
C GLN A 346 12.09 11.85 20.38
N GLU A 347 11.85 11.50 19.10
CA GLU A 347 10.51 11.24 18.55
C GLU A 347 9.81 10.02 19.18
N VAL A 348 10.56 9.09 19.78
CA VAL A 348 10.00 7.94 20.51
C VAL A 348 9.56 8.34 21.91
N VAL A 349 10.18 9.38 22.48
CA VAL A 349 9.94 9.86 23.84
C VAL A 349 8.79 10.88 23.90
N ASP A 350 8.64 11.67 22.83
CA ASP A 350 7.59 12.69 22.68
C ASP A 350 6.22 12.07 22.29
#